data_AF-A0A0B7MR62-F1
#
_entry.id   AF-A0A0B7MR62-F1
#
_cell.length_a   1.000
_cell.length_b   1.000
_cell.length_c   1.000
_cell.angle_alpha   90.00
_cell.angle_beta   90.00
_cell.angle_gamma   90.00
#
_symmetry.space_group_name_H-M   'P 1'
#
loop_
_entity.id
_entity.type
_entity.pdbx_description
1 polymer ?
#
loop_
_entity_poly.entity_id
_entity_poly.type
_entity_poly.pdbx_seq_one_letter_code
_entity_poly.pdbx_strand_id
1 'polypeptide(L)'
;MPSTGLFDLPFELVLKISQHLDFSDIWYLGTCSHSSRKLSYQLLQSQYQIDLIKPRIINPFGQSIHAAVAYLTRHGKTESEQQQYIIQSVANHLAIGIYDRMPSRSGRAFSLDFLLNKSLAILLEHCLFDSTLYSQISNSYGTDAPSQKFDHIISSIRTQQLQAQQQLLPTQNYTGVILVDFLATLEETLAVILEEEDMVHRIYHRLLTSHLQQQLRVIRSRYQSHHTDQSSYSEMREPSKNSKPSKEFRLYIKLVCSLAQTSLISCKDLENLAYHQMNYFFLTRPSDVSFSTEAGFKIFIRHHNEYLSIINTVTHNKRPAYHYQWKLWLEETQLRLGMLLDLLRAMIQKNYSQGDPPDFVHITAMLQETISALTLSETVHQNDPYAALYEIPIN
;
A
#
# COMPACT_ATOMS: atom_id res chain seq x y z
N MET A 1 2.71 22.93 -45.04
CA MET A 1 3.65 22.05 -44.33
C MET A 1 2.83 21.00 -43.60
N PRO A 2 3.17 19.69 -43.68
CA PRO A 2 2.49 18.71 -42.86
C PRO A 2 2.76 19.06 -41.40
N SER A 3 1.71 19.42 -40.66
CA SER A 3 1.80 19.65 -39.22
C SER A 3 2.15 18.32 -38.58
N THR A 4 3.40 18.12 -38.19
CA THR A 4 3.80 16.98 -37.35
C THR A 4 3.28 17.23 -35.93
N GLY A 5 2.04 16.83 -35.66
CA GLY A 5 1.40 16.98 -34.36
C GLY A 5 1.54 15.72 -33.50
N LEU A 6 1.40 15.88 -32.18
CA LEU A 6 1.30 14.76 -31.23
C LEU A 6 0.21 13.75 -31.64
N PHE A 7 -0.86 14.22 -32.29
CA PHE A 7 -2.00 13.42 -32.73
C PHE A 7 -1.73 12.58 -33.98
N ASP A 8 -0.64 12.85 -34.69
CA ASP A 8 -0.24 12.11 -35.89
C ASP A 8 0.73 10.96 -35.57
N LEU A 9 1.16 10.86 -34.31
CA LEU A 9 2.00 9.76 -33.84
C LEU A 9 1.17 8.48 -33.61
N PRO A 10 1.73 7.29 -33.92
CA PRO A 10 1.20 6.01 -33.47
C PRO A 10 0.93 6.01 -31.96
N PHE A 11 -0.20 5.45 -31.56
CA PHE A 11 -0.64 5.45 -30.16
C PHE A 11 0.38 4.80 -29.23
N GLU A 12 1.11 3.78 -29.70
CA GLU A 12 2.16 3.09 -28.95
C GLU A 12 3.32 4.03 -28.58
N LEU A 13 3.65 4.99 -29.45
CA LEU A 13 4.66 6.00 -29.16
C LEU A 13 4.13 7.04 -28.18
N VAL A 14 2.89 7.46 -28.33
CA VAL A 14 2.25 8.38 -27.38
C VAL A 14 2.14 7.75 -26.00
N LEU A 15 1.81 6.46 -25.93
CA LEU A 15 1.75 5.70 -24.69
C LEU A 15 3.11 5.61 -23.99
N LYS A 16 4.20 5.47 -24.74
CA LYS A 16 5.55 5.54 -24.18
C LYS A 16 5.89 6.93 -23.67
N ILE A 17 5.51 7.99 -24.41
CA ILE A 17 5.72 9.38 -23.96
C ILE A 17 4.94 9.64 -22.67
N SER A 18 3.68 9.18 -22.59
CA SER A 18 2.85 9.40 -21.42
C SER A 18 3.29 8.62 -20.18
N GLN A 19 4.18 7.61 -20.30
CA GLN A 19 4.78 6.96 -19.12
C GLN A 19 5.70 7.92 -18.34
N HIS A 20 6.07 9.04 -18.94
CA HIS A 20 6.87 10.10 -18.29
C HIS A 20 6.02 11.27 -17.79
N LEU A 21 4.69 11.18 -17.88
CA LEU A 21 3.77 12.22 -17.44
C LEU A 21 3.05 11.78 -16.16
N ASP A 22 2.80 12.73 -15.26
CA ASP A 22 1.98 12.49 -14.08
C ASP A 22 0.49 12.40 -14.47
N PHE A 23 -0.32 11.80 -13.60
CA PHE A 23 -1.77 11.73 -13.79
C PHE A 23 -2.38 13.11 -14.06
N SER A 24 -1.92 14.15 -13.35
CA SER A 24 -2.39 15.52 -13.58
C SER A 24 -2.10 16.00 -14.99
N ASP A 25 -0.91 15.73 -15.53
CA ASP A 25 -0.53 16.23 -16.86
C ASP A 25 -1.41 15.61 -17.95
N ILE A 26 -1.67 14.30 -17.84
CA ILE A 26 -2.56 13.59 -18.75
C ILE A 26 -4.00 14.09 -18.60
N TRP A 27 -4.44 14.39 -17.37
CA TRP A 27 -5.76 14.96 -17.12
C TRP A 27 -5.92 16.35 -17.76
N TYR A 28 -4.96 17.26 -17.55
CA TYR A 28 -4.99 18.60 -18.10
C TYR A 28 -4.79 18.63 -19.62
N LEU A 29 -4.07 17.66 -20.21
CA LEU A 29 -4.07 17.48 -21.66
C LEU A 29 -5.51 17.33 -22.19
N GLY A 30 -6.37 16.61 -21.46
CA GLY A 30 -7.77 16.40 -21.84
C GLY A 30 -8.66 17.65 -21.77
N THR A 31 -8.19 18.74 -21.16
CA THR A 31 -8.92 20.02 -21.09
C THR A 31 -8.55 20.97 -22.22
N CYS A 32 -7.42 20.76 -22.92
CA CYS A 32 -6.91 21.69 -23.94
C CYS A 32 -7.73 21.73 -25.24
N SER A 33 -8.24 20.59 -25.73
CA SER A 33 -9.03 20.53 -26.97
C SER A 33 -9.89 19.27 -27.05
N HIS A 34 -10.80 19.19 -28.03
CA HIS A 34 -11.59 17.96 -28.27
C HIS A 34 -10.71 16.77 -28.68
N SER A 35 -9.72 16.98 -29.55
CA SER A 35 -8.77 15.93 -29.95
C SER A 35 -7.90 15.48 -28.79
N SER A 36 -7.41 16.43 -27.98
CA SER A 36 -6.64 16.14 -26.76
C SER A 36 -7.46 15.36 -25.73
N ARG A 37 -8.76 15.65 -25.60
CA ARG A 37 -9.66 14.92 -24.70
C ARG A 37 -9.79 13.46 -25.07
N LYS A 38 -9.99 13.16 -26.37
CA LYS A 38 -10.06 11.78 -26.84
C LYS A 38 -8.77 11.02 -26.55
N LEU A 39 -7.62 11.64 -26.83
CA LEU A 39 -6.31 11.05 -26.55
C LEU A 39 -6.09 10.85 -25.05
N SER A 40 -6.36 11.86 -24.22
CA SER A 40 -6.25 11.79 -22.77
C SER A 40 -7.10 10.65 -22.20
N TYR A 41 -8.34 10.46 -22.67
CA TYR A 41 -9.18 9.36 -22.20
C TYR A 41 -8.62 7.98 -22.58
N GLN A 42 -8.04 7.84 -23.78
CA GLN A 42 -7.36 6.60 -24.17
C GLN A 42 -6.13 6.34 -23.30
N LEU A 43 -5.34 7.38 -23.00
CA LEU A 43 -4.19 7.29 -22.13
C LEU A 43 -4.59 6.91 -20.71
N LEU A 44 -5.58 7.58 -20.12
CA LEU A 44 -6.11 7.30 -18.79
C LEU A 44 -6.64 5.87 -18.67
N GLN A 45 -7.35 5.38 -19.69
CA GLN A 45 -7.81 4.00 -19.74
C GLN A 45 -6.64 3.01 -19.83
N SER A 46 -5.64 3.29 -20.67
CA SER A 46 -4.50 2.38 -20.87
C SER A 46 -3.54 2.31 -19.69
N GLN A 47 -3.31 3.43 -19.00
CA GLN A 47 -2.32 3.52 -17.93
C GLN A 47 -2.91 3.33 -16.53
N TYR A 48 -4.09 3.92 -16.29
CA TYR A 48 -4.72 3.94 -14.97
C TYR A 48 -5.99 3.08 -14.91
N GLN A 49 -6.38 2.43 -16.01
CA GLN A 49 -7.63 1.65 -16.11
C GLN A 49 -8.90 2.48 -15.84
N ILE A 50 -8.80 3.81 -15.99
CA ILE A 50 -9.91 4.74 -15.78
C ILE A 50 -10.68 4.89 -17.10
N ASP A 51 -11.87 4.31 -17.17
CA ASP A 51 -12.75 4.47 -18.33
C ASP A 51 -13.58 5.77 -18.21
N LEU A 52 -13.21 6.75 -19.02
CA LEU A 52 -13.93 8.02 -19.18
C LEU A 52 -14.63 8.14 -20.54
N ILE A 53 -14.88 7.04 -21.27
CA ILE A 53 -15.36 7.12 -22.66
C ILE A 53 -16.78 7.73 -22.78
N LYS A 54 -17.55 7.84 -21.69
CA LYS A 54 -18.82 8.61 -21.63
C LYS A 54 -19.05 9.25 -20.25
N PRO A 55 -18.21 10.22 -19.83
CA PRO A 55 -18.12 10.60 -18.43
C PRO A 55 -19.31 11.47 -18.00
N ARG A 56 -19.84 12.29 -18.92
CA ARG A 56 -21.01 13.15 -18.68
C ARG A 56 -22.34 12.41 -18.56
N ILE A 57 -22.43 11.18 -19.08
CA ILE A 57 -23.70 10.44 -19.16
C ILE A 57 -23.73 9.31 -18.12
N ILE A 58 -22.59 8.63 -17.90
CA ILE A 58 -22.55 7.41 -17.09
C ILE A 58 -22.10 7.71 -15.65
N ASN A 59 -21.16 8.66 -15.45
CA ASN A 59 -20.57 8.88 -14.12
C ASN A 59 -19.99 10.30 -13.93
N PRO A 60 -20.81 11.36 -13.95
CA PRO A 60 -20.32 12.73 -13.81
C PRO A 60 -19.66 12.97 -12.43
N PHE A 61 -20.13 12.30 -11.38
CA PHE A 61 -19.56 12.43 -10.04
C PHE A 61 -18.15 11.84 -9.94
N GLY A 62 -17.91 10.65 -10.52
CA GLY A 62 -16.57 10.08 -10.59
C GLY A 62 -15.59 10.98 -11.33
N GLN A 63 -16.04 11.65 -12.40
CA GLN A 63 -15.23 12.64 -13.11
C GLN A 63 -14.82 13.81 -12.21
N SER A 64 -15.71 14.30 -11.36
CA SER A 64 -15.40 15.35 -10.38
C SER A 64 -14.33 14.91 -9.37
N ILE A 65 -14.38 13.66 -8.91
CA ILE A 65 -13.38 13.13 -7.97
C ILE A 65 -12.00 13.02 -8.64
N HIS A 66 -11.94 12.50 -9.88
CA HIS A 66 -10.68 12.48 -10.63
C HIS A 66 -10.15 13.89 -10.93
N ALA A 67 -11.03 14.86 -11.18
CA ALA A 67 -10.64 16.25 -11.33
C ALA A 67 -10.03 16.83 -10.05
N ALA A 68 -10.63 16.52 -8.88
CA ALA A 68 -10.08 16.91 -7.58
C ALA A 68 -8.69 16.32 -7.36
N VAL A 69 -8.48 15.03 -7.68
CA VAL A 69 -7.16 14.40 -7.60
C VAL A 69 -6.15 15.10 -8.52
N ALA A 70 -6.51 15.38 -9.77
CA ALA A 70 -5.63 16.05 -10.72
C ALA A 70 -5.25 17.46 -10.26
N TYR A 71 -6.21 18.18 -9.67
CA TYR A 71 -6.00 19.51 -9.12
C TYR A 71 -5.06 19.48 -7.90
N LEU A 72 -5.31 18.59 -6.93
CA LEU A 72 -4.46 18.40 -5.76
C LEU A 72 -3.04 17.97 -6.14
N THR A 73 -2.91 17.08 -7.12
CA THR A 73 -1.60 16.61 -7.61
C THR A 73 -0.78 17.75 -8.20
N ARG A 74 -1.42 18.70 -8.90
CA ARG A 74 -0.74 19.83 -9.55
C ARG A 74 -0.49 21.01 -8.63
N HIS A 75 -1.45 21.31 -7.76
CA HIS A 75 -1.47 22.55 -6.98
C HIS A 75 -1.23 22.34 -5.49
N GLY A 76 -1.42 21.13 -4.95
CA GLY A 76 -1.18 20.83 -3.53
C GLY A 76 0.31 20.79 -3.14
N LYS A 77 1.23 20.89 -4.11
CA LYS A 77 2.68 20.91 -3.90
C LYS A 77 3.19 22.34 -3.65
N THR A 78 2.58 23.04 -2.70
CA THR A 78 2.93 24.43 -2.32
C THR A 78 3.44 24.50 -0.88
N GLU A 79 3.77 25.69 -0.40
CA GLU A 79 4.11 25.90 1.02
C GLU A 79 2.98 25.40 1.95
N SER A 80 3.33 24.98 3.17
CA SER A 80 2.42 24.25 4.08
C SER A 80 1.07 24.96 4.31
N GLU A 81 1.05 26.28 4.46
CA GLU A 81 -0.18 27.05 4.66
C GLU A 81 -1.07 27.06 3.40
N GLN A 82 -0.45 27.24 2.23
CA GLN A 82 -1.15 27.22 0.94
C GLN A 82 -1.66 25.82 0.61
N GLN A 83 -0.89 24.79 0.95
CA GLN A 83 -1.29 23.39 0.79
C GLN A 83 -2.56 23.10 1.59
N GLN A 84 -2.61 23.48 2.87
CA GLN A 84 -3.79 23.27 3.71
C GLN A 84 -5.01 24.01 3.16
N TYR A 85 -4.83 25.26 2.70
CA TYR A 85 -5.89 26.02 2.05
C TYR A 85 -6.44 25.33 0.79
N ILE A 86 -5.54 24.81 -0.05
CA ILE A 86 -5.90 24.10 -1.29
C ILE A 86 -6.66 22.82 -0.96
N ILE A 87 -6.16 22.02 0.00
CA ILE A 87 -6.81 20.79 0.46
C ILE A 87 -8.22 21.09 0.97
N GLN A 88 -8.35 22.07 1.88
CA GLN A 88 -9.64 22.48 2.42
C GLN A 88 -10.60 22.97 1.34
N SER A 89 -10.10 23.77 0.38
CA SER A 89 -10.91 24.27 -0.73
C SER A 89 -11.47 23.12 -1.57
N VAL A 90 -10.63 22.15 -1.93
CA VAL A 90 -11.07 20.98 -2.71
C VAL A 90 -12.04 20.12 -1.88
N ALA A 91 -11.79 19.94 -0.58
CA ALA A 91 -12.67 19.20 0.33
C ALA A 91 -14.05 19.85 0.41
N ASN A 92 -14.12 21.17 0.57
CA ASN A 92 -15.37 21.93 0.56
C ASN A 92 -16.16 21.70 -0.73
N HIS A 93 -15.51 21.80 -1.90
CA HIS A 93 -16.20 21.61 -3.18
C HIS A 93 -16.72 20.19 -3.36
N LEU A 94 -15.96 19.17 -2.95
CA LEU A 94 -16.43 17.79 -3.04
C LEU A 94 -17.54 17.51 -2.03
N ALA A 95 -17.44 18.03 -0.80
CA ALA A 95 -18.44 17.85 0.24
C ALA A 95 -19.78 18.51 -0.14
N ILE A 96 -19.76 19.73 -0.69
CA ILE A 96 -20.95 20.37 -1.27
C ILE A 96 -21.49 19.52 -2.44
N GLY A 97 -20.62 19.03 -3.31
CA GLY A 97 -21.01 18.14 -4.40
C GLY A 97 -21.69 16.85 -3.93
N ILE A 98 -21.28 16.28 -2.79
CA ILE A 98 -21.94 15.15 -2.14
C ILE A 98 -23.29 15.59 -1.57
N TYR A 99 -23.31 16.67 -0.80
CA TYR A 99 -24.50 17.24 -0.17
C TYR A 99 -25.63 17.51 -1.18
N ASP A 100 -25.33 18.20 -2.28
CA ASP A 100 -26.30 18.56 -3.33
C ASP A 100 -26.93 17.35 -4.03
N ARG A 101 -26.26 16.19 -3.95
CA ARG A 101 -26.73 14.92 -4.55
C ARG A 101 -27.49 14.04 -3.57
N MET A 102 -27.62 14.46 -2.31
CA MET A 102 -28.34 13.73 -1.28
C MET A 102 -29.81 14.13 -1.21
N PRO A 103 -30.74 13.18 -0.98
CA PRO A 103 -32.14 13.48 -0.80
C PRO A 103 -32.39 14.18 0.55
N SER A 104 -33.32 15.12 0.58
CA SER A 104 -33.57 15.98 1.76
C SER A 104 -34.23 15.28 2.95
N ARG A 105 -34.77 14.05 2.81
CA ARG A 105 -35.53 13.37 3.86
C ARG A 105 -35.23 11.87 3.99
N SER A 106 -35.77 11.02 3.11
CA SER A 106 -35.58 9.57 3.18
C SER A 106 -34.37 9.13 2.36
N GLY A 107 -33.61 8.15 2.86
CA GLY A 107 -32.48 7.55 2.13
C GLY A 107 -31.19 8.40 2.14
N ARG A 108 -31.08 9.40 3.04
CA ARG A 108 -29.89 10.24 3.20
C ARG A 108 -28.65 9.41 3.50
N ALA A 109 -28.70 8.56 4.52
CA ALA A 109 -27.60 7.66 4.89
C ALA A 109 -27.22 6.70 3.76
N PHE A 110 -28.20 6.15 3.03
CA PHE A 110 -27.93 5.27 1.88
C PHE A 110 -27.25 6.01 0.73
N SER A 111 -27.68 7.24 0.45
CA SER A 111 -27.10 8.07 -0.62
C SER A 111 -25.69 8.51 -0.25
N LEU A 112 -25.48 8.89 1.01
CA LEU A 112 -24.16 9.20 1.55
C LEU A 112 -23.22 8.00 1.44
N ASP A 113 -23.69 6.82 1.85
CA ASP A 113 -22.95 5.57 1.73
C ASP A 113 -22.55 5.29 0.28
N PHE A 114 -23.48 5.41 -0.67
CA PHE A 114 -23.19 5.22 -2.10
C PHE A 114 -22.15 6.22 -2.63
N LEU A 115 -22.32 7.52 -2.32
CA LEU A 115 -21.43 8.58 -2.79
C LEU A 115 -20.04 8.49 -2.16
N LEU A 116 -19.96 8.20 -0.86
CA LEU A 116 -18.69 7.98 -0.16
C LEU A 116 -18.00 6.71 -0.64
N ASN A 117 -18.75 5.61 -0.84
CA ASN A 117 -18.20 4.37 -1.34
C ASN A 117 -17.49 4.59 -2.67
N LYS A 118 -18.10 5.39 -3.56
CA LYS A 118 -17.53 5.75 -4.85
C LYS A 118 -16.34 6.70 -4.74
N SER A 119 -16.40 7.67 -3.82
CA SER A 119 -15.33 8.62 -3.57
C SER A 119 -14.08 7.93 -3.03
N LEU A 120 -14.24 7.12 -1.99
CA LEU A 120 -13.17 6.37 -1.34
C LEU A 120 -12.54 5.35 -2.30
N ALA A 121 -13.35 4.65 -3.10
CA ALA A 121 -12.82 3.73 -4.11
C ALA A 121 -11.82 4.41 -5.04
N ILE A 122 -12.20 5.57 -5.60
CA ILE A 122 -11.36 6.33 -6.53
C ILE A 122 -10.13 6.91 -5.79
N LEU A 123 -10.32 7.55 -4.63
CA LEU A 123 -9.24 8.22 -3.91
C LEU A 123 -8.17 7.23 -3.42
N LEU A 124 -8.58 6.09 -2.86
CA LEU A 124 -7.65 5.06 -2.40
C LEU A 124 -6.92 4.40 -3.56
N GLU A 125 -7.57 4.21 -4.71
CA GLU A 125 -6.93 3.70 -5.91
C GLU A 125 -5.82 4.66 -6.39
N HIS A 126 -6.07 5.98 -6.38
CA HIS A 126 -5.05 6.98 -6.68
C HIS A 126 -3.89 6.97 -5.68
N CYS A 127 -4.16 6.79 -4.38
CA CYS A 127 -3.09 6.62 -3.39
C CYS A 127 -2.22 5.40 -3.69
N LEU A 128 -2.80 4.29 -4.14
CA LEU A 128 -2.08 3.05 -4.46
C LEU A 128 -1.34 3.09 -5.81
N PHE A 129 -1.66 4.03 -6.70
CA PHE A 129 -0.86 4.28 -7.90
C PHE A 129 0.35 5.18 -7.65
N ASP A 130 0.41 5.82 -6.49
CA ASP A 130 1.40 6.85 -6.24
C ASP A 130 2.73 6.29 -5.70
N SER A 131 3.78 6.52 -6.48
CA SER A 131 5.16 6.18 -6.11
C SER A 131 5.72 7.06 -4.97
N THR A 132 5.07 8.15 -4.59
CA THR A 132 5.56 9.11 -3.59
C THR A 132 5.34 8.69 -2.15
N LEU A 133 4.33 7.85 -1.89
CA LEU A 133 4.23 7.15 -0.60
C LEU A 133 5.48 6.27 -0.35
N TYR A 134 6.24 5.91 -1.39
CA TYR A 134 7.52 5.23 -1.18
C TYR A 134 8.55 6.13 -0.49
N SER A 135 8.68 7.39 -0.89
CA SER A 135 9.80 8.27 -0.50
C SER A 135 9.78 8.72 0.95
N GLN A 136 8.60 8.97 1.52
CA GLN A 136 8.48 9.53 2.87
C GLN A 136 9.07 8.67 3.99
N ILE A 137 9.04 7.34 3.84
CA ILE A 137 9.66 6.42 4.82
C ILE A 137 10.99 5.87 4.28
N SER A 138 11.22 5.84 2.96
CA SER A 138 12.48 5.32 2.41
C SER A 138 13.67 6.27 2.53
N ASN A 139 13.47 7.56 2.81
CA ASN A 139 14.58 8.46 3.17
C ASN A 139 15.29 8.05 4.48
N SER A 140 14.83 7.01 5.20
CA SER A 140 15.55 6.41 6.33
C SER A 140 16.24 5.06 6.06
N TYR A 141 16.15 4.50 4.85
CA TYR A 141 16.72 3.19 4.56
C TYR A 141 17.50 3.17 3.25
N GLY A 142 18.70 3.73 3.30
CA GLY A 142 19.79 3.33 2.42
C GLY A 142 20.15 1.85 2.66
N THR A 143 20.19 1.10 1.58
CA THR A 143 20.74 -0.25 1.49
C THR A 143 22.23 -0.24 1.84
N ASP A 144 22.57 -0.47 3.11
CA ASP A 144 23.92 -0.88 3.55
C ASP A 144 23.88 -1.47 4.97
N ALA A 145 24.21 -2.76 5.10
CA ALA A 145 24.55 -3.59 6.30
C ALA A 145 23.64 -3.57 7.58
N PRO A 146 23.50 -4.71 8.31
CA PRO A 146 22.49 -4.87 9.37
C PRO A 146 22.97 -4.57 10.81
N SER A 147 24.26 -4.40 11.06
CA SER A 147 24.80 -4.50 12.43
C SER A 147 24.84 -3.21 13.26
N GLN A 148 24.68 -2.03 12.65
CA GLN A 148 24.76 -0.74 13.36
C GLN A 148 23.43 0.04 13.37
N LYS A 149 22.35 -0.58 12.86
CA LYS A 149 21.10 0.12 12.53
C LYS A 149 20.12 0.26 13.69
N PHE A 150 20.15 -0.59 14.72
CA PHE A 150 19.13 -0.54 15.76
C PHE A 150 19.28 0.70 16.65
N ASP A 151 20.51 1.01 17.08
CA ASP A 151 20.79 2.24 17.85
C ASP A 151 20.63 3.50 17.00
N HIS A 152 20.92 3.42 15.70
CA HIS A 152 20.69 4.52 14.77
C HIS A 152 19.21 4.73 14.46
N ILE A 153 18.37 3.68 14.49
CA ILE A 153 16.91 3.79 14.36
C ILE A 153 16.35 4.50 15.59
N ILE A 154 16.74 4.13 16.81
CA ILE A 154 16.29 4.81 18.03
C ILE A 154 16.80 6.25 18.10
N SER A 155 18.05 6.53 17.68
CA SER A 155 18.57 7.90 17.61
C SER A 155 17.95 8.71 16.47
N SER A 156 17.58 8.10 15.34
CA SER A 156 16.86 8.74 14.22
C SER A 156 15.42 9.08 14.58
N ILE A 157 14.75 8.27 15.40
CA ILE A 157 13.42 8.58 15.95
C ILE A 157 13.51 9.82 16.86
N ARG A 158 14.57 9.94 17.68
CA ARG A 158 14.81 11.13 18.52
C ARG A 158 15.29 12.36 17.74
N THR A 159 16.06 12.20 16.67
CA THR A 159 16.58 13.33 15.88
C THR A 159 15.57 13.83 14.83
N GLN A 160 14.72 12.96 14.28
CA GLN A 160 13.56 13.38 13.47
C GLN A 160 12.50 14.11 14.31
N GLN A 161 12.39 13.81 15.62
CA GLN A 161 11.57 14.61 16.56
C GLN A 161 12.09 16.04 16.73
N LEU A 162 13.40 16.29 16.61
CA LEU A 162 14.00 17.63 16.69
C LEU A 162 14.01 18.36 15.35
N GLN A 163 14.09 17.64 14.23
CA GLN A 163 14.09 18.22 12.88
C GLN A 163 12.68 18.51 12.32
N ALA A 164 11.63 17.96 12.90
CA ALA A 164 10.24 18.29 12.54
C ALA A 164 9.87 19.78 12.81
N GLN A 165 10.71 20.54 13.51
CA GLN A 165 10.54 21.99 13.69
C GLN A 165 11.40 22.86 12.77
N GLN A 166 12.40 22.33 12.06
CA GLN A 166 13.32 23.16 11.28
C GLN A 166 13.83 22.44 10.02
N GLN A 167 13.33 22.94 8.87
CA GLN A 167 13.98 23.06 7.56
C GLN A 167 13.53 22.19 6.38
N LEU A 168 13.34 22.94 5.28
CA LEU A 168 13.17 22.57 3.88
C LEU A 168 14.09 21.41 3.43
N LEU A 169 13.48 20.34 2.92
CA LEU A 169 14.11 19.38 2.00
C LEU A 169 13.40 19.43 0.63
N PRO A 170 14.09 19.05 -0.46
CA PRO A 170 13.69 19.36 -1.82
C PRO A 170 12.36 18.68 -2.18
N THR A 171 11.67 19.26 -3.15
CA THR A 171 10.39 18.86 -3.78
C THR A 171 10.35 17.39 -4.20
N GLN A 172 10.31 16.47 -3.24
CA GLN A 172 9.81 15.12 -3.48
C GLN A 172 8.30 15.27 -3.63
N ASN A 173 7.77 14.79 -4.75
CA ASN A 173 6.32 14.71 -4.96
C ASN A 173 5.74 13.98 -3.73
N TYR A 174 4.65 14.46 -3.12
CA TYR A 174 3.99 13.88 -1.93
C TYR A 174 2.50 13.65 -2.17
N THR A 175 2.12 13.29 -3.39
CA THR A 175 0.72 13.29 -3.83
C THR A 175 -0.15 12.35 -2.98
N GLY A 176 0.35 11.19 -2.56
CA GLY A 176 -0.40 10.26 -1.72
C GLY A 176 -0.65 10.78 -0.31
N VAL A 177 0.20 11.66 0.20
CA VAL A 177 0.04 12.29 1.51
C VAL A 177 -0.98 13.40 1.45
N ILE A 178 -0.89 14.24 0.42
CA ILE A 178 -1.90 15.25 0.12
C ILE A 178 -3.28 14.59 -0.02
N LEU A 179 -3.36 13.40 -0.62
CA LEU A 179 -4.61 12.65 -0.72
C LEU A 179 -5.10 12.08 0.63
N VAL A 180 -4.21 11.62 1.49
CA VAL A 180 -4.57 11.16 2.85
C VAL A 180 -5.04 12.33 3.72
N ASP A 181 -4.36 13.48 3.66
CA ASP A 181 -4.78 14.71 4.34
C ASP A 181 -6.14 15.17 3.81
N PHE A 182 -6.32 15.13 2.49
CA PHE A 182 -7.60 15.41 1.84
C PHE A 182 -8.72 14.48 2.30
N LEU A 183 -8.46 13.18 2.47
CA LEU A 183 -9.45 12.24 3.01
C LEU A 183 -9.86 12.61 4.44
N ALA A 184 -8.93 13.06 5.28
CA ALA A 184 -9.23 13.50 6.64
C ALA A 184 -10.05 14.80 6.64
N THR A 185 -9.61 15.80 5.88
CA THR A 185 -10.33 17.06 5.74
C THR A 185 -11.73 16.88 5.14
N LEU A 186 -11.90 15.94 4.20
CA LEU A 186 -13.20 15.63 3.62
C LEU A 186 -14.18 15.05 4.64
N GLU A 187 -13.72 14.14 5.50
CA GLU A 187 -14.55 13.58 6.59
C GLU A 187 -15.01 14.67 7.53
N GLU A 188 -14.08 15.50 8.03
CA GLU A 188 -14.38 16.62 8.92
C GLU A 188 -15.37 17.60 8.28
N THR A 189 -15.15 17.96 7.01
CA THR A 189 -16.02 18.89 6.27
C THR A 189 -17.43 18.32 6.10
N LEU A 190 -17.56 17.02 5.81
CA LEU A 190 -18.86 16.36 5.69
C LEU A 190 -19.58 16.28 7.04
N ALA A 191 -18.87 16.01 8.13
CA ALA A 191 -19.43 16.01 9.48
C ALA A 191 -20.02 17.38 9.83
N VAL A 192 -19.30 18.46 9.49
CA VAL A 192 -19.76 19.85 9.70
C VAL A 192 -20.98 20.18 8.82
N ILE A 193 -20.94 19.91 7.52
CA ILE A 193 -22.02 20.27 6.58
C ILE A 193 -23.31 19.48 6.86
N LEU A 194 -23.20 18.23 7.28
CA LEU A 194 -24.35 17.37 7.49
C LEU A 194 -24.97 17.53 8.88
N GLU A 195 -24.26 18.18 9.82
CA GLU A 195 -24.61 18.33 11.24
C GLU A 195 -24.85 16.97 11.95
N GLU A 196 -24.23 15.90 11.43
CA GLU A 196 -24.44 14.50 11.84
C GLU A 196 -23.11 13.75 11.96
N GLU A 197 -22.17 14.30 12.74
CA GLU A 197 -20.79 13.80 12.90
C GLU A 197 -20.71 12.29 13.13
N ASP A 198 -21.47 11.80 14.10
CA ASP A 198 -21.56 10.38 14.48
C ASP A 198 -21.93 9.45 13.32
N MET A 199 -22.81 9.90 12.42
CA MET A 199 -23.26 9.09 11.29
C MET A 199 -22.21 9.11 10.18
N VAL A 200 -21.68 10.31 9.89
CA VAL A 200 -20.66 10.51 8.86
C VAL A 200 -19.44 9.68 9.20
N HIS A 201 -18.91 9.82 10.41
CA HIS A 201 -17.75 9.08 10.88
C HIS A 201 -17.96 7.56 10.78
N ARG A 202 -19.12 7.05 11.24
CA ARG A 202 -19.43 5.62 11.17
C ARG A 202 -19.49 5.10 9.73
N ILE A 203 -20.13 5.83 8.82
CA ILE A 203 -20.23 5.42 7.41
C ILE A 203 -18.85 5.49 6.74
N TYR A 204 -18.13 6.59 6.97
CA TYR A 204 -16.81 6.85 6.39
C TYR A 204 -15.80 5.79 6.83
N HIS A 205 -15.69 5.55 8.14
CA HIS A 205 -14.81 4.55 8.73
C HIS A 205 -15.12 3.12 8.24
N ARG A 206 -16.41 2.74 8.23
CA ARG A 206 -16.85 1.42 7.73
C ARG A 206 -16.46 1.21 6.28
N LEU A 207 -16.68 2.21 5.42
CA LEU A 207 -16.34 2.13 4.00
C LEU A 207 -14.83 2.11 3.78
N LEU A 208 -14.09 2.98 4.49
CA LEU A 208 -12.63 3.04 4.42
C LEU A 208 -12.01 1.69 4.80
N THR A 209 -12.39 1.13 5.95
CA THR A 209 -11.89 -0.17 6.40
C THR A 209 -12.27 -1.31 5.45
N SER A 210 -13.50 -1.29 4.91
CA SER A 210 -13.93 -2.26 3.88
C SER A 210 -13.07 -2.19 2.61
N HIS A 211 -12.78 -0.98 2.11
CA HIS A 211 -11.93 -0.79 0.94
C HIS A 211 -10.50 -1.24 1.19
N LEU A 212 -9.91 -0.90 2.33
CA LEU A 212 -8.57 -1.35 2.72
C LEU A 212 -8.49 -2.89 2.74
N GLN A 213 -9.47 -3.55 3.36
CA GLN A 213 -9.53 -5.01 3.39
C GLN A 213 -9.66 -5.61 1.98
N GLN A 214 -10.48 -5.02 1.12
CA GLN A 214 -10.64 -5.48 -0.27
C GLN A 214 -9.33 -5.33 -1.05
N GLN A 215 -8.64 -4.19 -0.92
CA GLN A 215 -7.35 -3.96 -1.57
C GLN A 215 -6.30 -4.96 -1.10
N LEU A 216 -6.21 -5.22 0.21
CA LEU A 216 -5.29 -6.22 0.74
C LEU A 216 -5.59 -7.62 0.21
N ARG A 217 -6.87 -8.01 0.04
CA ARG A 217 -7.23 -9.30 -0.59
C ARG A 217 -6.75 -9.39 -2.03
N VAL A 218 -6.88 -8.32 -2.81
CA VAL A 218 -6.39 -8.27 -4.20
C VAL A 218 -4.87 -8.37 -4.25
N ILE A 219 -4.16 -7.59 -3.44
CA ILE A 219 -2.69 -7.62 -3.34
C ILE A 219 -2.22 -9.00 -2.90
N ARG A 220 -2.87 -9.59 -1.88
CA ARG A 220 -2.57 -10.95 -1.41
C ARG A 220 -2.80 -11.99 -2.50
N SER A 221 -3.91 -11.92 -3.23
CA SER A 221 -4.20 -12.86 -4.31
C SER A 221 -3.14 -12.78 -5.42
N ARG A 222 -2.72 -11.57 -5.81
CA ARG A 222 -1.63 -11.38 -6.79
C ARG A 222 -0.30 -11.89 -6.27
N TYR A 223 0.03 -11.60 -5.02
CA TYR A 223 1.23 -12.08 -4.34
C TYR A 223 1.28 -13.61 -4.30
N GLN A 224 0.23 -14.25 -3.81
CA GLN A 224 0.14 -15.70 -3.74
C GLN A 224 0.15 -16.31 -5.15
N SER A 225 -0.58 -15.76 -6.12
CA SER A 225 -0.56 -16.25 -7.51
C SER A 225 0.82 -16.12 -8.15
N HIS A 226 1.57 -15.07 -7.84
CA HIS A 226 2.96 -14.91 -8.30
C HIS A 226 3.86 -16.02 -7.76
N HIS A 227 3.74 -16.32 -6.47
CA HIS A 227 4.55 -17.32 -5.77
C HIS A 227 3.95 -18.73 -5.76
N THR A 228 2.83 -18.99 -6.45
CA THR A 228 2.25 -20.33 -6.62
C THR A 228 2.15 -20.76 -8.09
N ASP A 229 2.60 -19.93 -9.02
CA ASP A 229 2.70 -20.27 -10.44
C ASP A 229 3.77 -21.37 -10.66
N GLN A 230 3.31 -22.61 -10.59
CA GLN A 230 4.07 -23.85 -10.61
C GLN A 230 4.95 -24.06 -11.84
N SER A 231 4.70 -23.30 -12.91
CA SER A 231 5.43 -23.40 -14.18
C SER A 231 6.85 -22.81 -14.13
N SER A 232 7.17 -22.01 -13.10
CA SER A 232 8.37 -21.16 -13.09
C SER A 232 9.49 -21.62 -12.16
N TYR A 233 9.26 -22.63 -11.30
CA TYR A 233 10.27 -23.11 -10.36
C TYR A 233 11.25 -24.07 -11.02
N SER A 234 12.28 -23.53 -11.67
CA SER A 234 13.53 -24.30 -11.86
C SER A 234 14.32 -24.29 -10.55
N GLU A 235 15.20 -25.27 -10.32
CA GLU A 235 15.95 -25.47 -9.06
C GLU A 235 16.69 -24.22 -8.53
N MET A 236 16.86 -23.17 -9.35
CA MET A 236 17.58 -21.94 -8.97
C MET A 236 16.93 -20.61 -9.40
N ARG A 237 15.74 -20.56 -10.01
CA ARG A 237 15.16 -19.29 -10.51
C ARG A 237 13.82 -18.91 -9.89
N GLU A 238 13.71 -17.62 -9.58
CA GLU A 238 12.45 -16.95 -9.22
C GLU A 238 11.46 -16.96 -10.39
N PRO A 239 10.14 -16.84 -10.11
CA PRO A 239 9.14 -16.56 -11.13
C PRO A 239 9.48 -15.29 -11.93
N SER A 240 9.48 -15.39 -13.26
CA SER A 240 9.97 -14.32 -14.15
C SER A 240 8.95 -13.19 -14.43
N LYS A 241 8.02 -12.89 -13.50
CA LYS A 241 7.00 -11.86 -13.74
C LYS A 241 7.56 -10.46 -13.48
N ASN A 242 7.17 -9.51 -14.34
CA ASN A 242 7.79 -8.18 -14.52
C ASN A 242 7.66 -7.18 -13.33
N SER A 243 7.10 -7.57 -12.19
CA SER A 243 7.07 -6.73 -10.98
C SER A 243 7.10 -7.56 -9.71
N LYS A 244 7.91 -7.15 -8.71
CA LYS A 244 7.91 -7.80 -7.39
C LYS A 244 6.60 -7.46 -6.66
N PRO A 245 5.71 -8.43 -6.39
CA PRO A 245 4.41 -8.17 -5.75
C PRO A 245 4.55 -7.62 -4.32
N SER A 246 5.72 -7.79 -3.69
CA SER A 246 6.07 -7.20 -2.40
C SER A 246 6.07 -5.66 -2.42
N LYS A 247 6.21 -5.03 -3.60
CA LYS A 247 6.17 -3.57 -3.76
C LYS A 247 4.77 -3.01 -3.44
N GLU A 248 3.73 -3.60 -4.03
CA GLU A 248 2.32 -3.22 -3.80
C GLU A 248 1.93 -3.35 -2.33
N PHE A 249 2.37 -4.42 -1.67
CA PHE A 249 2.08 -4.63 -0.26
C PHE A 249 2.77 -3.62 0.65
N ARG A 250 4.05 -3.27 0.39
CA ARG A 250 4.74 -2.19 1.13
C ARG A 250 3.98 -0.88 1.00
N LEU A 251 3.52 -0.54 -0.20
CA LEU A 251 2.76 0.68 -0.44
C LEU A 251 1.45 0.70 0.35
N TYR A 252 0.74 -0.43 0.37
CA TYR A 252 -0.47 -0.60 1.16
C TYR A 252 -0.21 -0.36 2.67
N ILE A 253 0.86 -0.94 3.23
CA ILE A 253 1.20 -0.71 4.64
C ILE A 253 1.51 0.76 4.92
N LYS A 254 2.22 1.44 4.01
CA LYS A 254 2.50 2.87 4.17
C LYS A 254 1.23 3.71 4.15
N LEU A 255 0.31 3.43 3.23
CA LEU A 255 -1.00 4.07 3.19
C LEU A 255 -1.75 3.87 4.51
N VAL A 256 -1.79 2.64 5.01
CA VAL A 256 -2.42 2.32 6.30
C VAL A 256 -1.78 3.08 7.45
N CYS A 257 -0.45 3.16 7.51
CA CYS A 257 0.26 3.97 8.50
C CYS A 257 -0.09 5.46 8.41
N SER A 258 -0.14 6.03 7.20
CA SER A 258 -0.53 7.44 7.00
C SER A 258 -1.97 7.71 7.41
N LEU A 259 -2.91 6.82 7.09
CA LEU A 259 -4.31 6.92 7.53
C LEU A 259 -4.45 6.87 9.05
N ALA A 260 -3.60 6.10 9.73
CA ALA A 260 -3.60 6.06 11.18
C ALA A 260 -3.12 7.37 11.80
N GLN A 261 -2.09 7.99 11.20
CA GLN A 261 -1.54 9.27 11.64
C GLN A 261 -2.55 10.42 11.50
N THR A 262 -3.43 10.38 10.49
CA THR A 262 -4.54 11.34 10.34
C THR A 262 -5.80 10.98 11.12
N SER A 263 -5.73 9.99 12.01
CA SER A 263 -6.85 9.52 12.83
C SER A 263 -8.06 8.94 12.09
N LEU A 264 -7.98 8.78 10.75
CA LEU A 264 -9.01 8.13 9.93
C LEU A 264 -9.21 6.65 10.29
N ILE A 265 -8.18 6.00 10.84
CA ILE A 265 -8.26 4.66 11.41
C ILE A 265 -7.68 4.62 12.82
N SER A 266 -8.25 3.79 13.69
CA SER A 266 -7.84 3.65 15.09
C SER A 266 -6.62 2.74 15.27
N CYS A 267 -5.94 2.82 16.41
CA CYS A 267 -4.89 1.87 16.80
C CYS A 267 -5.42 0.42 16.85
N LYS A 268 -6.68 0.25 17.26
CA LYS A 268 -7.36 -1.04 17.25
C LYS A 268 -7.58 -1.60 15.85
N ASP A 269 -7.86 -0.73 14.87
CA ASP A 269 -7.97 -1.15 13.47
C ASP A 269 -6.63 -1.64 12.92
N LEU A 270 -5.53 -0.97 13.29
CA LEU A 270 -4.18 -1.40 12.93
C LEU A 270 -3.81 -2.76 13.55
N GLU A 271 -4.10 -2.96 14.83
CA GLU A 271 -3.91 -4.25 15.49
C GLU A 271 -4.71 -5.37 14.80
N ASN A 272 -6.00 -5.13 14.55
CA ASN A 272 -6.87 -6.10 13.88
C ASN A 272 -6.37 -6.42 12.46
N LEU A 273 -5.90 -5.42 11.73
CA LEU A 273 -5.35 -5.58 10.39
C LEU A 273 -4.05 -6.40 10.43
N ALA A 274 -3.15 -6.12 11.37
CA ALA A 274 -1.91 -6.87 11.56
C ALA A 274 -2.22 -8.35 11.88
N TYR A 275 -3.05 -8.59 12.89
CA TYR A 275 -3.36 -9.93 13.39
C TYR A 275 -4.17 -10.76 12.38
N HIS A 276 -5.27 -10.22 11.85
CA HIS A 276 -6.19 -11.00 11.02
C HIS A 276 -5.83 -11.03 9.54
N GLN A 277 -5.06 -10.05 9.03
CA GLN A 277 -4.80 -9.96 7.59
C GLN A 277 -3.33 -10.14 7.26
N MET A 278 -2.42 -9.45 7.96
CA MET A 278 -1.00 -9.53 7.64
C MET A 278 -0.38 -10.86 8.06
N ASN A 279 -0.82 -11.45 9.17
CA ASN A 279 -0.35 -12.77 9.59
C ASN A 279 -0.60 -13.85 8.52
N TYR A 280 -1.71 -13.73 7.78
CA TYR A 280 -2.10 -14.67 6.74
C TYR A 280 -1.68 -14.26 5.32
N PHE A 281 -1.05 -13.10 5.16
CA PHE A 281 -0.63 -12.59 3.84
C PHE A 281 0.42 -13.50 3.19
N PHE A 282 1.42 -13.88 3.99
CA PHE A 282 2.62 -14.59 3.58
C PHE A 282 2.39 -16.08 3.31
N LEU A 283 3.24 -16.68 2.47
CA LEU A 283 3.21 -18.12 2.19
C LEU A 283 4.01 -18.93 3.21
N THR A 284 4.97 -18.31 3.88
CA THR A 284 5.80 -18.92 4.90
C THR A 284 5.56 -18.28 6.27
N ARG A 285 5.73 -19.07 7.32
CA ARG A 285 5.69 -18.64 8.71
C ARG A 285 7.10 -18.53 9.27
N PRO A 286 7.35 -17.64 10.25
CA PRO A 286 8.64 -17.58 10.94
C PRO A 286 9.11 -18.96 11.44
N SER A 287 8.20 -19.80 11.92
CA SER A 287 8.47 -21.15 12.41
C SER A 287 8.71 -22.24 11.35
N ASP A 288 8.58 -21.93 10.06
CA ASP A 288 8.78 -22.91 8.98
C ASP A 288 10.25 -23.28 8.77
N VAL A 289 11.18 -22.42 9.22
CA VAL A 289 12.62 -22.63 9.07
C VAL A 289 13.32 -22.51 10.43
N SER A 290 14.35 -23.32 10.64
CA SER A 290 15.26 -23.19 11.79
C SER A 290 16.71 -23.43 11.41
N PHE A 291 17.59 -23.01 12.30
CA PHE A 291 19.04 -23.11 12.15
C PHE A 291 19.64 -23.99 13.24
N SER A 292 20.67 -24.77 12.92
CA SER A 292 21.53 -25.41 13.93
C SER A 292 23.00 -25.15 13.60
N THR A 293 23.82 -25.07 14.65
CA THR A 293 25.28 -24.92 14.59
C THR A 293 26.04 -26.16 15.06
N GLU A 294 25.35 -27.17 15.61
CA GLU A 294 25.97 -28.32 16.29
C GLU A 294 26.87 -29.18 15.37
N ALA A 295 26.69 -29.09 14.05
CA ALA A 295 27.50 -29.81 13.05
C ALA A 295 27.85 -28.93 11.83
N GLY A 296 28.02 -27.63 12.04
CA GLY A 296 28.08 -26.60 10.98
C GLY A 296 26.75 -25.86 10.83
N PHE A 297 26.76 -24.69 10.17
CA PHE A 297 25.53 -23.91 9.95
C PHE A 297 24.61 -24.65 8.97
N LYS A 298 23.52 -25.21 9.50
CA LYS A 298 22.53 -25.98 8.76
C LYS A 298 21.17 -25.29 8.79
N ILE A 299 20.49 -25.30 7.64
CA ILE A 299 19.14 -24.76 7.47
C ILE A 299 18.17 -25.94 7.39
N PHE A 300 17.16 -25.94 8.26
CA PHE A 300 16.11 -26.95 8.29
C PHE A 300 14.78 -26.33 7.92
N ILE A 301 14.10 -26.93 6.94
CA ILE A 301 12.69 -26.62 6.64
C ILE A 301 11.82 -27.57 7.46
N ARG A 302 11.15 -27.04 8.49
CA ARG A 302 10.28 -27.80 9.40
C ARG A 302 8.94 -28.12 8.77
N HIS A 303 8.37 -27.16 8.06
CA HIS A 303 7.07 -27.28 7.41
C HIS A 303 7.19 -26.93 5.93
N HIS A 304 6.86 -27.89 5.07
CA HIS A 304 6.83 -27.66 3.62
C HIS A 304 5.49 -27.03 3.21
N ASN A 305 5.54 -25.96 2.42
CA ASN A 305 4.34 -25.44 1.77
C ASN A 305 4.11 -26.15 0.43
N GLU A 306 3.06 -26.97 0.35
CA GLU A 306 2.73 -27.78 -0.84
C GLU A 306 2.54 -26.96 -2.13
N TYR A 307 2.13 -25.69 -2.00
CA TYR A 307 1.98 -24.78 -3.12
C TYR A 307 3.33 -24.33 -3.71
N LEU A 308 4.42 -24.47 -2.94
CA LEU A 308 5.80 -24.21 -3.35
C LEU A 308 6.46 -25.50 -3.86
N SER A 309 5.91 -26.07 -4.93
CA SER A 309 6.44 -27.30 -5.53
C SER A 309 6.92 -27.08 -6.97
N ILE A 310 8.03 -27.72 -7.30
CA ILE A 310 8.53 -27.90 -8.66
C ILE A 310 7.69 -29.00 -9.31
N ILE A 311 7.01 -28.66 -10.41
CA ILE A 311 6.26 -29.64 -11.18
C ILE A 311 7.10 -30.06 -12.38
N ASN A 312 7.35 -31.36 -12.50
CA ASN A 312 7.89 -31.91 -13.72
C ASN A 312 6.81 -31.83 -14.82
N THR A 313 7.02 -31.01 -15.84
CA THR A 313 6.03 -30.77 -16.92
C THR A 313 5.77 -32.00 -17.79
N VAL A 314 6.64 -33.01 -17.74
CA VAL A 314 6.52 -34.26 -18.52
C VAL A 314 5.86 -35.36 -17.70
N THR A 315 6.19 -35.48 -16.41
CA THR A 315 5.68 -36.57 -15.54
C THR A 315 4.58 -36.13 -14.58
N HIS A 316 4.27 -34.83 -14.51
CA HIS A 316 3.38 -34.20 -13.54
C HIS A 316 3.73 -34.46 -12.06
N ASN A 317 4.90 -35.02 -11.78
CA ASN A 317 5.38 -35.25 -10.43
C ASN A 317 5.73 -33.92 -9.75
N LYS A 318 5.22 -33.74 -8.53
CA LYS A 318 5.53 -32.59 -7.68
C LYS A 318 6.70 -32.91 -6.76
N ARG A 319 7.68 -32.02 -6.70
CA ARG A 319 8.77 -32.06 -5.72
C ARG A 319 8.81 -30.76 -4.92
N PRO A 320 9.11 -30.78 -3.62
CA PRO A 320 9.27 -29.56 -2.84
C PRO A 320 10.33 -28.63 -3.42
N ALA A 321 10.04 -27.34 -3.54
CA ALA A 321 11.00 -26.33 -3.99
C ALA A 321 11.81 -25.77 -2.80
N TYR A 322 12.55 -26.62 -2.07
CA TYR A 322 13.17 -26.25 -0.78
C TYR A 322 14.08 -25.01 -0.83
N HIS A 323 14.96 -24.89 -1.83
CA HIS A 323 15.82 -23.71 -1.99
C HIS A 323 15.00 -22.42 -2.18
N TYR A 324 13.94 -22.49 -2.98
CA TYR A 324 13.05 -21.35 -3.20
C TYR A 324 12.23 -21.03 -1.95
N GLN A 325 11.72 -22.03 -1.25
CA GLN A 325 11.00 -21.86 0.00
C GLN A 325 11.86 -21.17 1.07
N TRP A 326 13.13 -21.57 1.20
CA TRP A 326 14.09 -20.91 2.09
C TRP A 326 14.28 -19.43 1.71
N LYS A 327 14.55 -19.17 0.42
CA LYS A 327 14.76 -17.80 -0.06
C LYS A 327 13.53 -16.92 0.16
N LEU A 328 12.35 -17.44 -0.17
CA LEU A 328 11.08 -16.77 0.04
C LEU A 328 10.84 -16.51 1.53
N TRP A 329 11.11 -17.49 2.39
CA TRP A 329 11.01 -17.34 3.84
C TRP A 329 11.88 -16.18 4.36
N LEU A 330 13.11 -16.05 3.87
CA LEU A 330 13.99 -14.95 4.26
C LEU A 330 13.45 -13.59 3.81
N GLU A 331 13.01 -13.50 2.55
CA GLU A 331 12.41 -12.29 1.99
C GLU A 331 11.12 -11.88 2.73
N GLU A 332 10.25 -12.85 3.02
CA GLU A 332 9.00 -12.64 3.75
C GLU A 332 9.24 -12.26 5.21
N THR A 333 10.24 -12.85 5.85
CA THR A 333 10.62 -12.52 7.24
C THR A 333 11.18 -11.10 7.34
N GLN A 334 12.04 -10.70 6.40
CA GLN A 334 12.52 -9.32 6.30
C GLN A 334 11.39 -8.33 6.03
N LEU A 335 10.46 -8.68 5.13
CA LEU A 335 9.30 -7.85 4.83
C LEU A 335 8.39 -7.70 6.05
N ARG A 336 8.08 -8.82 6.73
CA ARG A 336 7.28 -8.86 7.96
C ARG A 336 7.87 -7.97 9.04
N LEU A 337 9.18 -8.09 9.29
CA LEU A 337 9.88 -7.26 10.26
C LEU A 337 9.75 -5.76 9.92
N GLY A 338 10.06 -5.37 8.68
CA GLY A 338 10.00 -3.97 8.26
C GLY A 338 8.60 -3.36 8.43
N MET A 339 7.56 -4.08 8.02
CA MET A 339 6.18 -3.58 8.13
C MET A 339 5.68 -3.51 9.57
N LEU A 340 6.01 -4.50 10.40
CA LEU A 340 5.61 -4.46 11.82
C LEU A 340 6.27 -3.29 12.54
N LEU A 341 7.52 -2.95 12.19
CA LEU A 341 8.20 -1.76 12.70
C LEU A 341 7.55 -0.47 12.18
N ASP A 342 7.17 -0.40 10.91
CA ASP A 342 6.44 0.75 10.33
C ASP A 342 5.08 0.97 11.02
N LEU A 343 4.34 -0.11 11.30
CA LEU A 343 3.07 -0.05 12.04
C LEU A 343 3.26 0.39 13.49
N LEU A 344 4.22 -0.22 14.19
CA LEU A 344 4.56 0.14 15.56
C LEU A 344 4.93 1.62 15.65
N ARG A 345 5.74 2.11 14.70
CA ARG A 345 6.12 3.53 14.61
C ARG A 345 4.91 4.43 14.42
N ALA A 346 4.02 4.10 13.49
CA ALA A 346 2.81 4.88 13.23
C ALA A 346 1.91 4.96 14.46
N MET A 347 1.73 3.83 15.17
CA MET A 347 0.95 3.79 16.41
C MET A 347 1.62 4.58 17.55
N ILE A 348 2.94 4.47 17.72
CA ILE A 348 3.67 5.27 18.73
C ILE A 348 3.47 6.76 18.47
N GLN A 349 3.63 7.20 17.22
CA GLN A 349 3.45 8.60 16.83
C GLN A 349 2.03 9.08 17.14
N LYS A 350 1.01 8.27 16.79
CA LYS A 350 -0.39 8.59 17.08
C LYS A 350 -0.68 8.69 18.59
N ASN A 351 -0.28 7.68 19.35
CA ASN A 351 -0.57 7.60 20.78
C ASN A 351 0.18 8.68 21.57
N TYR A 352 1.37 9.08 21.13
CA TYR A 352 2.07 10.23 21.72
C TYR A 352 1.30 11.54 21.52
N SER A 353 0.64 11.73 20.37
CA SER A 353 -0.20 12.88 20.11
C SER A 353 -1.52 12.88 20.90
N GLN A 354 -2.04 11.70 21.26
CA GLN A 354 -3.34 11.55 21.94
C GLN A 354 -3.22 11.36 23.46
N GLY A 355 -2.04 11.01 23.97
CA GLY A 355 -1.80 10.78 25.40
C GLY A 355 -2.31 9.43 25.92
N ASP A 356 -2.81 8.56 25.05
CA ASP A 356 -3.34 7.24 25.40
C ASP A 356 -2.23 6.18 25.46
N PRO A 357 -2.30 5.23 26.41
CA PRO A 357 -1.38 4.10 26.44
C PRO A 357 -1.66 3.18 25.24
N PRO A 358 -0.63 2.86 24.43
CA PRO A 358 -0.81 1.95 23.32
C PRO A 358 -1.09 0.51 23.77
N ASP A 359 -2.08 -0.12 23.16
CA ASP A 359 -2.20 -1.58 23.12
C ASP A 359 -1.47 -2.09 21.87
N PHE A 360 -0.36 -2.81 22.08
CA PHE A 360 0.50 -3.34 21.01
C PHE A 360 0.59 -4.87 21.05
N VAL A 361 -0.30 -5.56 21.76
CA VAL A 361 -0.17 -6.98 22.09
C VAL A 361 0.07 -7.83 20.84
N HIS A 362 -0.68 -7.60 19.76
CA HIS A 362 -0.57 -8.45 18.58
C HIS A 362 0.68 -8.14 17.76
N ILE A 363 1.00 -6.85 17.58
CA ILE A 363 2.18 -6.43 16.80
C ILE A 363 3.47 -6.82 17.52
N THR A 364 3.52 -6.69 18.84
CA THR A 364 4.69 -7.09 19.65
C THR A 364 4.87 -8.61 19.65
N ALA A 365 3.79 -9.39 19.78
CA ALA A 365 3.85 -10.84 19.65
C ALA A 365 4.39 -11.27 18.27
N MET A 366 3.86 -10.70 17.18
CA MET A 366 4.34 -10.99 15.83
C MET A 366 5.80 -10.56 15.61
N LEU A 367 6.21 -9.42 16.17
CA LEU A 367 7.62 -8.97 16.13
C LEU A 367 8.51 -9.96 16.87
N GLN A 368 8.11 -10.39 18.07
CA GLN A 368 8.86 -11.36 18.86
C GLN A 368 9.00 -12.68 18.11
N GLU A 369 7.94 -13.21 17.50
CA GLU A 369 8.00 -14.42 16.66
C GLU A 369 8.95 -14.23 15.47
N THR A 370 8.85 -13.09 14.77
CA THR A 370 9.67 -12.78 13.59
C THR A 370 11.15 -12.65 13.95
N ILE A 371 11.47 -11.98 15.07
CA ILE A 371 12.84 -11.82 15.57
C ILE A 371 13.37 -13.17 16.07
N SER A 372 12.56 -13.93 16.80
CA SER A 372 12.93 -15.25 17.34
C SER A 372 13.31 -16.24 16.24
N ALA A 373 12.68 -16.11 15.07
CA ALA A 373 13.00 -16.93 13.91
C ALA A 373 14.33 -16.54 13.23
N LEU A 374 14.79 -15.29 13.41
CA LEU A 374 16.09 -14.81 12.92
C LEU A 374 17.21 -15.03 13.95
N THR A 375 16.89 -15.08 15.24
CA THR A 375 17.84 -15.49 16.27
C THR A 375 18.04 -17.01 16.17
N LEU A 376 19.28 -17.46 16.19
CA LEU A 376 19.63 -18.88 16.22
C LEU A 376 18.88 -19.56 17.38
N SER A 377 17.84 -20.32 17.06
CA SER A 377 17.09 -21.07 18.05
C SER A 377 17.62 -22.49 18.08
N GLU A 378 18.43 -22.80 19.09
CA GLU A 378 19.01 -24.13 19.36
C GLU A 378 17.95 -25.21 19.65
N THR A 379 16.66 -24.87 19.61
CA THR A 379 15.59 -25.82 19.87
C THR A 379 15.27 -26.65 18.61
N VAL A 380 16.19 -27.55 18.25
CA VAL A 380 15.80 -28.79 17.58
C VAL A 380 14.99 -29.57 18.61
N HIS A 381 13.67 -29.40 18.61
CA HIS A 381 12.81 -30.30 19.36
C HIS A 381 13.04 -31.72 18.80
N GLN A 382 13.80 -32.53 19.53
CA GLN A 382 14.02 -33.96 19.28
C GLN A 382 12.71 -34.80 19.34
N ASN A 383 11.54 -34.16 19.42
CA ASN A 383 10.25 -34.77 19.72
C ASN A 383 9.20 -34.62 18.60
N ASP A 384 9.54 -34.15 17.40
CA ASP A 384 8.59 -34.15 16.28
C ASP A 384 8.93 -35.27 15.26
N PRO A 385 8.38 -36.49 15.43
CA PRO A 385 8.69 -37.63 14.58
C PRO A 385 8.14 -37.49 13.14
N TYR A 386 7.46 -36.38 12.81
CA TYR A 386 6.87 -36.11 11.49
C TYR A 386 7.53 -34.94 10.74
N ALA A 387 8.47 -34.21 11.35
CA ALA A 387 9.21 -33.17 10.66
C ALA A 387 10.27 -33.81 9.74
N ALA A 388 9.98 -33.89 8.44
CA ALA A 388 10.97 -34.28 7.43
C ALA A 388 12.06 -33.19 7.36
N LEU A 389 13.12 -33.35 8.17
CA LEU A 389 14.25 -32.44 8.23
C LEU A 389 15.05 -32.52 6.93
N TYR A 390 14.79 -31.60 6.00
CA TYR A 390 15.60 -31.42 4.80
C TYR A 390 16.70 -30.40 5.06
N GLU A 391 17.94 -30.81 4.83
CA GLU A 391 19.13 -29.96 4.95
C GLU A 391 19.42 -29.30 3.59
N ILE A 392 19.53 -27.97 3.57
CA ILE A 392 19.98 -27.24 2.38
C ILE A 392 21.51 -27.08 2.47
N PRO A 393 22.30 -27.70 1.56
CA PRO A 393 23.74 -27.50 1.54
C PRO A 393 24.07 -26.06 1.13
N ILE A 394 24.96 -25.42 1.88
CA ILE A 394 25.47 -24.08 1.61
C ILE A 394 26.84 -24.26 0.96
N ASN A 395 26.91 -24.07 -0.37
CA ASN A 395 28.17 -24.05 -1.13
C ASN A 395 28.66 -22.62 -1.30
#